data_AF-A0A922VF99-F1
#
_entry.id   AF-A0A922VF99-F1
#
_cell.length_a   1.000
_cell.length_b   1.000
_cell.length_c   1.000
_cell.angle_alpha   90.00
_cell.angle_beta   90.00
_cell.angle_gamma   90.00
#
_symmetry.space_group_name_H-M   'P 1'
#
loop_
_entity.id
_entity.type
_entity.pdbx_description
1 polymer ?
#
loop_
_entity_poly.entity_id
_entity_poly.type
_entity_poly.pdbx_seq_one_letter_code
_entity_poly.pdbx_strand_id
1 'polypeptide(L)' 'MHLADLKKKTPAQLVEMAESLGVEGASTLRKQDLMFAILKVEAENGAQIMGLGTIEVLPDGFGFLR' A
#
# COMPACT_ATOMS: atom_id res chain seq x y z
N MET A 1 7.32 -4.23 -6.25
CA MET A 1 6.96 -4.18 -4.83
C MET A 1 5.70 -4.99 -4.57
N HIS A 2 5.69 -5.90 -3.59
CA HIS A 2 4.48 -6.66 -3.23
C HIS A 2 3.75 -6.02 -2.04
N LEU A 3 2.44 -5.86 -2.16
CA LEU A 3 1.59 -5.36 -1.06
C LEU A 3 1.71 -6.23 0.22
N ALA A 4 1.90 -7.54 0.04
CA ALA A 4 2.08 -8.48 1.15
C ALA A 4 3.31 -8.16 2.01
N ASP A 5 4.37 -7.61 1.42
CA ASP A 5 5.59 -7.28 2.15
C ASP A 5 5.41 -6.02 3.00
N LEU A 6 4.64 -5.04 2.51
CA LEU A 6 4.26 -3.87 3.30
C LEU A 6 3.33 -4.23 4.46
N LYS A 7 2.39 -5.17 4.26
CA LYS A 7 1.48 -5.64 5.32
C LYS A 7 2.25 -6.25 6.51
N LYS A 8 3.39 -6.91 6.27
CA LYS A 8 4.26 -7.52 7.29
C LYS A 8 5.07 -6.51 8.10
N LYS A 9 5.25 -5.27 7.62
CA LYS A 9 6.00 -4.24 8.35
C LYS A 9 5.20 -3.69 9.54
N THR A 10 5.93 -3.27 10.56
CA THR A 10 5.33 -2.57 11.71
C THR A 10 4.91 -1.15 11.30
N PRO A 11 3.97 -0.51 12.02
CA PRO A 11 3.60 0.88 11.76
C PRO A 11 4.81 1.83 11.76
N ALA A 12 5.74 1.67 12.70
CA ALA A 12 6.95 2.48 12.79
C ALA A 12 7.83 2.37 11.53
N GLN A 13 8.03 1.13 11.03
CA GLN A 13 8.79 0.90 9.80
C GLN A 13 8.11 1.49 8.56
N LEU A 14 6.78 1.52 8.54
CA LEU A 14 6.03 2.13 7.45
C LEU A 14 6.10 3.65 7.51
N VAL A 15 6.07 4.25 8.70
CA VAL A 15 6.27 5.70 8.86
C VAL A 15 7.66 6.09 8.39
N GLU A 16 8.71 5.42 8.85
CA GLU A 16 10.09 5.68 8.44
C GLU A 16 10.27 5.56 6.92
N MET A 17 9.68 4.52 6.32
CA MET A 17 9.72 4.33 4.86
C MET A 17 8.98 5.46 4.13
N ALA A 18 7.78 5.82 4.59
CA ALA A 18 6.99 6.89 3.99
C ALA A 18 7.72 8.25 4.09
N GLU A 19 8.33 8.57 5.23
CA GLU A 19 9.13 9.78 5.41
C GLU A 19 10.35 9.80 4.49
N SER A 20 11.05 8.66 4.33
CA SER A 20 12.19 8.58 3.40
C SER A 20 11.81 8.76 1.93
N LEU A 21 10.55 8.46 1.59
CA LEU A 21 9.96 8.65 0.28
C LEU A 21 9.34 10.05 0.10
N GLY A 22 9.43 10.93 1.10
CA GLY A 22 8.92 12.29 1.04
C GLY A 22 7.42 12.43 1.31
N VAL A 23 6.78 11.44 1.94
CA VAL A 23 5.37 11.53 2.35
C VAL A 23 5.24 12.42 3.58
N GLU A 24 4.67 13.62 3.41
CA GLU A 24 4.42 14.55 4.50
C GLU A 24 3.34 14.03 5.47
N GLY A 25 3.55 14.24 6.77
CA GLY A 25 2.59 13.88 7.80
C GLY A 25 2.40 12.36 8.01
N ALA A 26 3.34 11.53 7.55
CA ALA A 26 3.27 10.07 7.62
C ALA A 26 2.93 9.52 9.03
N SER A 27 3.47 10.13 10.08
CA SER A 27 3.20 9.74 11.48
C SER A 27 1.74 9.87 11.92
N THR A 28 0.93 10.66 11.20
CA THR A 28 -0.50 10.86 11.49
C THR A 28 -1.42 9.93 10.70
N LEU A 29 -0.89 9.26 9.67
CA LEU A 29 -1.64 8.41 8.78
C LEU A 29 -1.93 7.04 9.41
N ARG A 30 -3.08 6.46 9.06
CA ARG A 30 -3.37 5.07 9.45
C ARG A 30 -2.47 4.13 8.66
N LYS A 31 -2.26 2.92 9.17
CA LYS A 31 -1.43 1.89 8.51
C LYS A 31 -1.82 1.66 7.05
N GLN A 32 -3.12 1.63 6.73
CA GLN A 32 -3.59 1.45 5.34
C GLN A 32 -3.22 2.63 4.45
N ASP A 33 -3.41 3.86 4.95
CA ASP A 33 -3.09 5.09 4.21
C ASP A 33 -1.57 5.21 3.99
N LEU A 34 -0.76 4.85 4.99
CA LEU A 34 0.70 4.75 4.86
C LEU A 34 1.11 3.79 3.74
N MET A 35 0.57 2.57 3.74
CA MET A 35 0.88 1.59 2.70
C MET A 35 0.47 2.11 1.32
N PHE A 36 -0.68 2.76 1.21
CA PHE A 36 -1.15 3.32 -0.06
C PHE A 36 -0.25 4.47 -0.54
N ALA A 37 0.16 5.37 0.36
CA ALA A 37 1.07 6.47 0.03
C ALA A 37 2.43 5.96 -0.45
N ILE A 38 3.03 5.00 0.25
CA ILE A 38 4.30 4.35 -0.16
C ILE A 38 4.15 3.72 -1.54
N LEU A 39 3.10 2.93 -1.74
CA LEU A 39 2.84 2.28 -3.02
C LEU A 39 2.68 3.30 -4.14
N LYS A 40 1.94 4.38 -3.91
CA LYS A 40 1.74 5.43 -4.90
C LYS A 40 3.07 6.05 -5.34
N VAL A 41 3.93 6.44 -4.41
CA VAL A 41 5.25 7.03 -4.72
C VAL A 41 6.13 6.05 -5.50
N GLU A 42 6.15 4.78 -5.08
CA GLU A 42 6.91 3.74 -5.77
C GLU A 42 6.41 3.50 -7.21
N ALA A 43 5.09 3.49 -7.43
CA ALA A 43 4.53 3.41 -8.79
C ALA A 43 4.89 4.62 -9.65
N GLU A 44 4.85 5.82 -9.08
CA GLU A 44 5.26 7.06 -9.78
C GLU A 44 6.73 7.02 -10.17
N ASN A 45 7.57 6.36 -9.37
CA ASN A 45 8.99 6.09 -9.66
C ASN A 45 9.20 4.90 -10.64
N GLY A 46 8.13 4.33 -11.20
CA GLY A 46 8.17 3.25 -12.18
C GLY A 46 8.30 1.85 -11.58
N ALA A 47 8.19 1.69 -10.26
CA ALA A 47 8.19 0.38 -9.64
C ALA A 47 6.89 -0.37 -9.96
N GLN A 48 7.02 -1.62 -10.40
CA GLN A 48 5.87 -2.48 -10.61
C GLN A 48 5.25 -2.89 -9.26
N ILE A 49 3.95 -2.67 -9.09
CA ILE A 49 3.21 -3.06 -7.88
C ILE A 49 2.46 -4.35 -8.13
N MET A 50 2.57 -5.28 -7.18
CA MET A 50 1.90 -6.58 -7.25
C MET A 50 1.04 -6.81 -6.01
N GLY A 51 -0.24 -7.12 -6.25
CA GLY A 51 -1.20 -7.54 -5.23
C GLY A 51 -1.64 -8.98 -5.48
N LEU A 52 -1.96 -9.69 -4.41
CA LEU A 52 -2.55 -11.02 -4.47
C LEU A 52 -3.74 -11.04 -3.51
N GLY A 53 -4.78 -11.78 -3.86
CA GLY A 53 -5.97 -11.93 -3.03
C GLY A 53 -6.97 -12.90 -3.64
N THR A 54 -8.02 -13.18 -2.88
CA THR A 54 -9.14 -14.01 -3.37
C THR A 54 -10.17 -13.12 -4.04
N ILE A 55 -10.60 -13.47 -5.25
CA ILE A 55 -11.62 -12.69 -5.96
C ILE A 55 -13.00 -12.86 -5.33
N GLU A 56 -13.64 -11.75 -5.01
CA GLU A 56 -15.04 -11.68 -4.63
C GLU A 56 -15.81 -10.96 -5.73
N VAL A 57 -16.76 -11.64 -6.36
CA VAL A 57 -17.57 -11.11 -7.46
C VAL A 57 -18.88 -10.57 -6.92
N LEU A 58 -19.18 -9.31 -7.25
CA LEU A 58 -20.41 -8.62 -6.88
C LEU A 58 -21.51 -8.87 -7.92
N PRO A 59 -22.79 -8.71 -7.55
CA PRO A 59 -23.93 -8.93 -8.45
C PRO A 59 -23.89 -8.09 -9.73
N ASP A 60 -23.26 -6.91 -9.66
CA ASP A 60 -23.12 -5.96 -10.76
C ASP A 60 -22.05 -6.37 -11.79
N GLY A 61 -21.38 -7.51 -11.61
CA GLY A 61 -20.46 -8.10 -12.58
C GLY A 61 -18.99 -7.67 -12.47
N PHE A 62 -18.62 -6.87 -11.47
CA PHE A 62 -17.23 -6.57 -11.12
C PHE A 62 -16.82 -7.26 -9.81
N GLY A 63 -15.53 -7.28 -9.49
CA GLY A 63 -15.03 -7.94 -8.28
C GLY A 63 -13.81 -7.28 -7.66
N PHE A 64 -13.55 -7.63 -6.40
CA PHE A 64 -12.40 -7.15 -5.64
C PHE A 64 -11.54 -8.32 -5.18
N LEU A 65 -10.24 -8.08 -5.07
CA LEU A 65 -9.31 -9.01 -4.42
C LEU A 65 -9.30 -8.74 -2.91
N ARG A 66 -9.63 -9.77 -2.12
CA ARG A 66 -9.56 -9.79 -0.64
C ARG A 66 -8.19 -10.19 -0.13
#